data_AF-A0A9D4QI95-F1
#
_entry.id   AF-A0A9D4QI95-F1
#
_cell.length_a   1.000
_cell.length_b   1.000
_cell.length_c   1.000
_cell.angle_alpha   90.00
_cell.angle_beta   90.00
_cell.angle_gamma   90.00
#
_symmetry.space_group_name_H-M   'P 1'
#
loop_
_entity.id
_entity.type
_entity.pdbx_description
1 polymer ?
#
loop_
_entity_poly.entity_id
_entity_poly.type
_entity_poly.pdbx_seq_one_letter_code
_entity_poly.pdbx_strand_id
1 'polypeptide(L)'
;MDELSLVVLNEPASHTRISHGTCRDTSPDLSIWSDAGAIAWLNSFDDLGSDHRVLCVTVGEDENEWRKQQRQCQRPKTHRHPTQPQRARPPRREDATLTRRDAVTQAAAAAVVVRDPGGGTRVEATGCGVAAIDTTTASVVAATEVVAEAARNQRYADCYAKEFPTTCHEMLGRCRKDRKKYREPHARLHRSQAVDLRGLQSETFTNPYHLHRLWPALHPSPGCRWCEHGRLASLKMARS
;
A
#
# COMPACT_ATOMS: atom_id res chain seq x y z
N MET A 1 4.82 2.90 -32.77
CA MET A 1 3.76 2.30 -31.91
C MET A 1 3.20 1.05 -32.58
N ASP A 2 3.09 1.03 -33.92
CA ASP A 2 2.58 -0.13 -34.68
C ASP A 2 3.41 -1.42 -34.53
N GLU A 3 4.70 -1.32 -34.21
CA GLU A 3 5.56 -2.51 -34.01
C GLU A 3 5.25 -3.32 -32.73
N LEU A 4 4.55 -2.73 -31.76
CA LEU A 4 4.30 -3.36 -30.46
C LEU A 4 2.86 -3.86 -30.28
N SER A 5 2.00 -3.71 -31.30
CA SER A 5 0.57 -4.10 -31.25
C SER A 5 -0.15 -3.60 -29.99
N LEU A 6 0.17 -2.36 -29.56
CA LEU A 6 -0.42 -1.75 -28.37
C LEU A 6 -1.73 -1.05 -28.72
N VAL A 7 -2.76 -1.29 -27.92
CA VAL A 7 -4.05 -0.58 -28.00
C VAL A 7 -4.17 0.35 -26.80
N VAL A 8 -4.51 1.61 -27.05
CA VAL A 8 -4.86 2.57 -26.00
C VAL A 8 -6.31 2.32 -25.61
N LEU A 9 -6.55 2.07 -24.31
CA LEU A 9 -7.87 1.73 -23.80
C LEU A 9 -8.70 2.95 -23.35
N ASN A 10 -8.05 4.09 -23.16
CA ASN A 10 -8.70 5.30 -22.65
C ASN A 10 -9.75 5.83 -23.62
N GLU A 11 -10.91 6.18 -23.07
CA GLU A 11 -11.91 6.99 -23.78
C GLU A 11 -11.49 8.48 -23.76
N PRO A 12 -11.21 9.12 -24.91
CA PRO A 12 -10.69 10.49 -24.96
C PRO A 12 -11.61 11.54 -24.31
N ALA A 13 -12.92 11.29 -24.33
CA ALA A 13 -13.90 12.18 -23.71
C ALA A 13 -14.00 12.03 -22.17
N SER A 14 -13.38 11.00 -21.60
CA SER A 14 -13.46 10.69 -20.17
C SER A 14 -12.22 11.20 -19.43
N HIS A 15 -12.40 12.25 -18.62
CA HIS A 15 -11.33 12.76 -17.75
C HIS A 15 -11.00 11.76 -16.65
N THR A 16 -9.72 11.46 -16.46
CA THR A 16 -9.25 10.61 -15.35
C THR A 16 -8.83 11.43 -14.13
N ARG A 17 -8.78 12.76 -14.26
CA ARG A 17 -8.46 13.69 -13.18
C ARG A 17 -9.36 14.93 -13.24
N ILE A 18 -9.95 15.26 -12.10
CA ILE A 18 -10.76 16.46 -11.88
C ILE A 18 -9.84 17.61 -11.52
N SER A 19 -10.05 18.79 -12.09
CA SER A 19 -9.35 19.98 -11.65
C SER A 19 -10.04 20.69 -10.49
N HIS A 20 -9.24 21.29 -9.60
CA HIS A 20 -9.72 22.24 -8.61
C HIS A 20 -9.82 23.67 -9.18
N GLY A 21 -10.92 23.95 -9.88
CA GLY A 21 -11.47 25.30 -10.14
C GLY A 21 -10.70 26.22 -11.09
N THR A 22 -9.39 26.08 -11.23
CA THR A 22 -8.54 26.96 -12.07
C THR A 22 -7.91 26.26 -13.27
N CYS A 23 -7.96 24.92 -13.34
CA CYS A 23 -7.55 24.18 -14.53
C CYS A 23 -8.75 23.42 -15.13
N ARG A 24 -8.58 22.91 -16.35
CA ARG A 24 -9.54 21.99 -16.95
C ARG A 24 -9.32 20.59 -16.41
N ASP A 25 -10.37 19.77 -16.41
CA ASP A 25 -10.24 18.33 -16.19
C ASP A 25 -9.28 17.74 -17.24
N THR A 26 -8.49 16.75 -16.82
CA THR A 26 -7.42 16.16 -17.64
C THR A 26 -7.46 14.64 -17.56
N SER A 27 -6.78 13.98 -18.50
CA SER A 27 -6.59 12.52 -18.50
C SER A 27 -5.12 12.15 -18.46
N PRO A 28 -4.39 12.42 -17.36
CA PRO A 28 -2.98 12.08 -17.24
C PRO A 28 -2.74 10.57 -17.14
N ASP A 29 -3.76 9.79 -16.77
CA ASP A 29 -3.65 8.35 -16.58
C ASP A 29 -3.81 7.63 -17.92
N LEU A 30 -2.81 6.83 -18.30
CA LEU A 30 -2.79 6.08 -19.56
C LEU A 30 -2.91 4.58 -19.30
N SER A 31 -3.86 3.94 -19.95
CA SER A 31 -4.07 2.50 -19.96
C SER A 31 -3.79 1.97 -21.36
N ILE A 32 -2.76 1.14 -21.47
CA ILE A 32 -2.35 0.48 -22.71
C ILE A 32 -2.44 -1.03 -22.53
N TRP A 33 -2.77 -1.73 -23.61
CA TRP A 33 -2.91 -3.17 -23.63
C TRP A 33 -2.14 -3.78 -24.80
N SER A 34 -1.58 -4.97 -24.57
CA SER A 34 -0.74 -5.69 -25.53
C SER A 34 -1.16 -7.16 -25.58
N ASP A 35 -2.38 -7.46 -26.04
CA ASP A 35 -2.81 -8.84 -26.26
C ASP A 35 -4.09 -8.94 -27.11
N ALA A 36 -4.37 -10.14 -27.63
CA ALA A 36 -5.58 -10.51 -28.35
C ALA A 36 -6.77 -10.89 -27.45
N GLY A 37 -6.56 -10.97 -26.13
CA GLY A 37 -7.61 -11.26 -25.16
C GLY A 37 -8.64 -10.15 -25.02
N ALA A 38 -9.85 -10.49 -24.55
CA ALA A 38 -10.89 -9.51 -24.29
C ALA A 38 -10.50 -8.65 -23.08
N ILE A 39 -10.38 -7.35 -23.31
CA ILE A 39 -10.11 -6.36 -22.26
C ILE A 39 -11.23 -5.33 -22.21
N ALA A 40 -11.62 -4.98 -20.99
CA ALA A 40 -12.55 -3.91 -20.73
C ALA A 40 -11.89 -2.83 -19.89
N TRP A 41 -12.14 -1.59 -20.27
CA TRP A 41 -11.70 -0.41 -19.54
C TRP A 41 -12.92 0.42 -19.18
N LEU A 42 -12.99 0.85 -17.92
CA LEU A 42 -14.08 1.66 -17.41
C LEU A 42 -13.53 2.73 -16.46
N ASN A 43 -13.84 3.98 -16.74
CA ASN A 43 -13.74 5.04 -15.75
C ASN A 43 -14.96 4.96 -14.82
N SER A 44 -14.74 4.59 -13.55
CA SER A 44 -15.84 4.45 -12.58
C SER A 44 -16.45 5.80 -12.15
N PHE A 45 -15.75 6.90 -12.43
CA PHE A 45 -16.02 8.24 -11.92
C PHE A 45 -16.01 8.37 -10.38
N ASP A 46 -15.69 7.31 -9.63
CA ASP A 46 -15.45 7.42 -8.19
C ASP A 46 -14.10 8.11 -7.96
N ASP A 47 -14.03 9.09 -7.06
CA ASP A 47 -12.78 9.82 -6.75
C ASP A 47 -12.13 9.38 -5.42
N LEU A 48 -12.88 8.73 -4.52
CA LEU A 48 -12.43 8.32 -3.19
C LEU A 48 -11.74 9.46 -2.41
N GLY A 49 -12.11 10.72 -2.66
CA GLY A 49 -11.48 11.90 -2.05
C GLY A 49 -10.12 12.30 -2.65
N SER A 50 -9.73 11.73 -3.80
CA SER A 50 -8.59 12.11 -4.63
C SER A 50 -9.03 13.08 -5.74
N ASP A 51 -8.09 13.76 -6.40
CA ASP A 51 -8.35 14.47 -7.65
C ASP A 51 -8.34 13.54 -8.87
N HIS A 52 -7.95 12.27 -8.69
CA HIS A 52 -8.00 11.22 -9.72
C HIS A 52 -9.27 10.37 -9.60
N ARG A 53 -9.77 9.89 -10.75
CA ARG A 53 -10.84 8.91 -10.85
C ARG A 53 -10.29 7.49 -10.76
N VAL A 54 -11.07 6.59 -10.16
CA VAL A 54 -10.76 5.16 -10.14
C VAL A 54 -11.04 4.57 -11.53
N LEU A 55 -10.00 3.99 -12.14
CA LEU A 55 -10.10 3.24 -13.39
C LEU A 55 -10.20 1.75 -13.08
N CYS A 56 -11.14 1.07 -13.72
CA CYS A 56 -11.31 -0.36 -13.63
C CYS A 56 -10.90 -0.99 -14.96
N VAL A 57 -9.96 -1.93 -14.89
CA VAL A 57 -9.55 -2.75 -16.03
C VAL A 57 -9.89 -4.19 -15.71
N THR A 58 -10.67 -4.81 -16.57
CA THR A 58 -11.04 -6.22 -16.43
C THR A 58 -10.48 -6.98 -17.62
N VAL A 59 -9.75 -8.05 -17.31
CA VAL A 59 -9.20 -8.98 -18.30
C VAL A 59 -10.04 -10.25 -18.20
N GLY A 60 -10.62 -10.70 -19.30
CA GLY A 60 -11.51 -11.85 -19.31
C GLY A 60 -11.44 -12.64 -20.62
N GLU A 61 -11.98 -13.85 -20.59
CA GLU A 61 -12.09 -14.73 -21.76
C GLU A 61 -13.48 -14.66 -22.43
N ASP A 62 -14.51 -14.13 -21.75
CA ASP A 62 -15.91 -14.11 -22.24
C ASP A 62 -16.57 -12.72 -22.16
N GLU A 63 -16.99 -12.21 -23.33
CA GLU A 63 -17.68 -10.93 -23.52
C GLU A 63 -19.04 -10.86 -22.80
N ASN A 64 -19.68 -12.00 -22.50
CA ASN A 64 -21.00 -12.00 -21.85
C ASN A 64 -20.96 -11.71 -20.35
N GLU A 65 -19.92 -12.18 -19.64
CA GLU A 65 -19.71 -11.79 -18.24
C GLU A 65 -19.43 -10.28 -18.13
N TRP A 66 -18.72 -9.73 -19.12
CA TRP A 66 -18.43 -8.31 -19.22
C TRP A 66 -19.69 -7.44 -19.27
N ARG A 67 -20.67 -7.74 -20.15
CA ARG A 67 -21.92 -6.94 -20.25
C ARG A 67 -22.67 -6.90 -18.93
N LYS A 68 -22.56 -7.94 -18.09
CA LYS A 68 -23.20 -8.01 -16.78
C LYS A 68 -22.48 -7.12 -15.76
N GLN A 69 -21.15 -7.19 -15.69
CA GLN A 69 -20.35 -6.35 -14.79
C GLN A 69 -20.42 -4.87 -15.15
N GLN A 70 -20.38 -4.52 -16.44
CA GLN A 70 -20.51 -3.12 -16.87
C GLN A 70 -21.85 -2.52 -16.43
N ARG A 71 -22.96 -3.26 -16.56
CA ARG A 71 -24.27 -2.84 -16.06
C ARG A 71 -24.32 -2.70 -14.54
N GLN A 72 -23.53 -3.50 -13.81
CA GLN A 72 -23.43 -3.41 -12.36
C GLN A 72 -22.65 -2.16 -11.92
N CYS A 73 -21.59 -1.80 -12.62
CA CYS A 73 -20.79 -0.60 -12.34
C CYS A 73 -21.46 0.70 -12.81
N GLN A 74 -22.20 0.67 -13.93
CA GLN A 74 -22.95 1.82 -14.46
C GLN A 74 -24.29 2.04 -13.79
N ARG A 75 -24.73 1.14 -12.91
CA ARG A 75 -25.92 1.39 -12.10
C ARG A 75 -25.67 2.68 -11.33
N PRO A 76 -26.51 3.72 -11.52
CA PRO A 76 -26.38 4.94 -10.76
C PRO A 76 -26.35 4.52 -9.30
N LYS A 77 -25.22 4.71 -8.62
CA LYS A 77 -25.22 4.63 -7.16
C LYS A 77 -26.15 5.76 -6.78
N THR A 78 -27.39 5.43 -6.44
CA THR A 78 -28.28 6.37 -5.79
C THR A 78 -27.62 6.62 -4.45
N HIS A 79 -26.68 7.55 -4.43
CA HIS A 79 -26.24 8.21 -3.22
C HIS A 79 -27.50 8.94 -2.76
N ARG A 80 -28.35 8.21 -2.02
CA ARG A 80 -29.21 8.85 -1.04
C ARG A 80 -28.21 9.58 -0.16
N HIS A 81 -28.10 10.89 -0.38
CA HIS A 81 -27.47 11.78 0.58
C HIS A 81 -28.00 11.31 1.93
N PRO A 82 -27.15 10.87 2.88
CA PRO A 82 -27.65 10.57 4.20
C PRO A 82 -28.34 11.84 4.67
N THR A 83 -29.67 11.78 4.76
CA THR A 83 -30.48 12.84 5.36
C THR A 83 -29.81 13.11 6.68
N GLN A 84 -29.28 14.32 6.83
CA GLN A 84 -28.57 14.73 8.04
C GLN A 84 -29.42 14.25 9.23
N PRO A 85 -28.91 13.33 10.07
CA PRO A 85 -29.68 12.92 11.24
C PRO A 85 -29.93 14.19 12.03
N GLN A 86 -31.22 14.53 12.21
CA GLN A 86 -31.60 15.59 13.13
C GLN A 86 -30.86 15.33 14.43
N ARG A 87 -30.11 16.33 14.91
CA ARG A 87 -29.23 16.23 16.08
C ARG A 87 -30.03 15.73 17.28
N ALA A 88 -30.02 14.41 17.50
CA ALA A 88 -30.46 13.84 18.75
C ALA A 88 -29.46 14.28 19.83
N ARG A 89 -30.01 14.79 20.95
CA ARG A 89 -29.24 15.15 22.14
C ARG A 89 -28.32 13.98 22.55
N PRO A 90 -27.05 14.24 22.88
CA PRO A 90 -26.16 13.18 23.35
C PRO A 90 -26.69 12.61 24.67
N PRO A 91 -26.77 11.27 24.83
CA PRO A 91 -27.02 10.66 26.12
C PRO A 91 -25.83 10.93 27.08
N ARG A 92 -26.16 11.05 28.37
CA ARG A 92 -25.19 11.23 29.44
C ARG A 92 -24.17 10.09 29.44
N ARG A 93 -22.91 10.48 29.58
CA ARG A 93 -21.74 9.62 29.77
C ARG A 93 -21.80 8.97 31.15
N GLU A 94 -22.27 7.74 31.24
CA GLU A 94 -21.99 6.86 32.37
C GLU A 94 -21.67 5.45 31.84
N ASP A 95 -20.45 5.02 32.18
CA ASP A 95 -19.93 3.65 32.32
C ASP A 95 -20.20 2.62 31.22
N ALA A 96 -19.32 2.60 30.22
CA ALA A 96 -19.09 1.42 29.38
C ALA A 96 -17.61 1.32 28.96
N THR A 97 -16.71 1.23 29.95
CA THR A 97 -15.33 0.75 29.75
C THR A 97 -15.21 -0.65 30.34
N LEU A 98 -15.82 -1.63 29.69
CA LEU A 98 -15.40 -3.03 29.77
C LEU A 98 -15.05 -3.44 28.34
N THR A 99 -13.78 -3.28 28.03
CA THR A 99 -13.27 -3.36 26.67
C THR A 99 -13.10 -4.81 26.24
N ARG A 100 -13.43 -5.08 24.98
CA ARG A 100 -13.14 -6.30 24.18
C ARG A 100 -11.73 -6.91 24.36
N ARG A 101 -10.79 -6.13 24.93
CA ARG A 101 -9.45 -6.57 25.35
C ARG A 101 -9.49 -7.66 26.42
N ASP A 102 -10.44 -7.62 27.36
CA ASP A 102 -10.47 -8.56 28.49
C ASP A 102 -10.88 -9.98 28.05
N ALA A 103 -11.70 -10.10 27.01
CA ALA A 103 -12.14 -11.40 26.48
C ALA A 103 -11.03 -12.16 25.73
N VAL A 104 -10.09 -11.45 25.09
CA VAL A 104 -8.97 -12.08 24.36
C VAL A 104 -7.83 -12.43 25.31
N THR A 105 -7.64 -11.66 26.38
CA THR A 105 -6.62 -11.97 27.40
C THR A 105 -7.04 -13.12 28.33
N GLN A 106 -8.33 -13.30 28.62
CA GLN A 106 -8.79 -14.44 29.43
C GLN A 106 -8.70 -15.82 28.73
N ALA A 107 -8.71 -15.88 27.40
CA ALA A 107 -8.55 -17.14 26.68
C ALA A 107 -7.08 -17.61 26.56
N ALA A 108 -6.11 -16.71 26.75
CA ALA A 108 -4.68 -17.03 26.59
C ALA A 108 -3.97 -17.40 27.90
N ALA A 109 -4.65 -17.32 29.06
CA ALA A 109 -4.02 -17.40 30.37
C ALA A 109 -3.98 -18.82 31.01
N ALA A 110 -4.39 -19.88 30.32
CA ALA A 110 -4.58 -21.20 30.95
C ALA A 110 -3.82 -22.37 30.31
N ALA A 111 -2.64 -22.12 29.71
CA ALA A 111 -1.74 -23.20 29.29
C ALA A 111 -0.31 -22.91 29.77
N VAL A 112 0.04 -23.41 30.95
CA VAL A 112 1.43 -23.42 31.43
C VAL A 112 2.12 -24.60 30.76
N VAL A 113 3.04 -24.30 29.84
CA VAL A 113 3.91 -25.32 29.24
C VAL A 113 5.04 -25.62 30.22
N VAL A 114 4.99 -26.78 30.86
CA VAL A 114 6.07 -27.25 31.74
C VAL A 114 6.99 -28.15 30.92
N ARG A 115 8.29 -27.82 30.90
CA ARG A 115 9.31 -28.68 30.28
C ARG A 115 9.80 -29.68 31.31
N ASP A 116 9.68 -30.97 31.00
CA ASP A 116 10.27 -32.01 31.82
C ASP A 116 11.80 -32.01 31.65
N PRO A 117 12.57 -32.31 32.71
CA PRO A 117 14.03 -32.40 32.64
C PRO A 117 14.55 -33.52 31.72
N GLY A 118 13.67 -34.43 31.27
CA GLY A 118 13.97 -35.47 30.28
C GLY A 118 13.77 -35.04 28.81
N GLY A 119 13.44 -33.78 28.52
CA GLY A 119 13.28 -33.27 27.16
C GLY A 119 11.88 -33.45 26.54
N GLY A 120 10.92 -34.03 27.28
CA GLY A 120 9.51 -34.06 26.91
C GLY A 120 8.80 -32.73 27.23
N THR A 121 7.88 -32.30 26.37
CA THR A 121 7.02 -31.13 26.65
C THR A 121 5.64 -31.63 27.03
N ARG A 122 5.16 -31.33 28.24
CA ARG A 122 3.84 -31.72 28.72
C ARG A 122 3.02 -30.47 29.05
N VAL A 123 1.77 -30.43 28.61
CA VAL A 123 0.82 -29.35 28.90
C VAL A 123 -0.16 -29.87 29.94
N GLU A 124 -0.19 -29.26 31.12
CA GLU A 124 -1.14 -29.62 32.17
C GLU A 124 -2.24 -28.55 32.25
N ALA A 125 -3.48 -28.94 31.95
CA ALA A 125 -4.64 -28.09 32.14
C ALA A 125 -5.08 -28.15 33.60
N THR A 126 -5.01 -27.02 34.31
CA THR A 126 -5.48 -26.91 35.69
C THR A 126 -6.98 -26.62 35.70
N GLY A 127 -7.79 -27.66 35.93
CA GLY A 127 -9.19 -27.52 36.31
C GLY A 127 -10.18 -28.27 35.43
N CYS A 128 -10.92 -29.18 36.07
CA CYS A 128 -12.14 -29.84 35.60
C CYS A 128 -11.98 -30.90 34.48
N GLY A 129 -11.71 -32.15 34.88
CA GLY A 129 -12.36 -33.36 34.33
C GLY A 129 -12.45 -33.57 32.81
N VAL A 130 -11.53 -33.06 32.01
CA VAL A 130 -11.54 -33.28 30.56
C VAL A 130 -10.79 -34.58 30.25
N ALA A 131 -11.48 -35.52 29.61
CA ALA A 131 -10.90 -36.77 29.12
C ALA A 131 -9.64 -36.48 28.28
N ALA A 132 -8.60 -37.30 28.44
CA ALA A 132 -7.35 -37.16 27.71
C ALA A 132 -7.59 -37.18 26.19
N ILE A 133 -7.47 -36.01 25.56
CA ILE A 133 -7.50 -35.89 24.11
C ILE A 133 -6.06 -36.11 23.64
N ASP A 134 -5.81 -37.24 22.97
CA ASP A 134 -4.56 -37.53 22.28
C ASP A 134 -4.36 -36.51 21.14
N THR A 135 -3.79 -35.38 21.50
CA THR A 135 -3.51 -34.31 20.56
C THR A 135 -2.16 -34.62 19.92
N THR A 136 -2.20 -35.10 18.68
CA THR A 136 -0.98 -35.44 17.95
C THR A 136 -0.10 -34.20 17.77
N THR A 137 1.21 -34.38 17.75
CA THR A 137 2.21 -33.33 17.53
C THR A 137 1.92 -32.49 16.29
N ALA A 138 1.35 -33.08 15.23
CA ALA A 138 0.92 -32.37 14.02
C ALA A 138 -0.17 -31.31 14.29
N SER A 139 -1.13 -31.61 15.19
CA SER A 139 -2.20 -30.66 15.56
C SER A 139 -1.65 -29.49 16.38
N VAL A 140 -0.60 -29.70 17.17
CA VAL A 140 0.05 -28.63 17.94
C VAL A 140 0.82 -27.70 16.99
N VAL A 141 1.54 -28.24 15.99
CA VAL A 141 2.25 -27.43 14.98
C VAL A 141 1.28 -26.56 14.19
N ALA A 142 0.17 -27.13 13.71
CA ALA A 142 -0.84 -26.37 12.97
C ALA A 142 -1.44 -25.23 13.82
N ALA A 143 -1.71 -25.48 15.10
CA ALA A 143 -2.20 -24.45 16.01
C ALA A 143 -1.16 -23.33 16.23
N THR A 144 0.13 -23.66 16.32
CA THR A 144 1.18 -22.64 16.47
C THR A 144 1.33 -21.74 15.24
N GLU A 145 1.13 -22.29 14.04
CA GLU A 145 1.16 -21.50 12.80
C GLU A 145 -0.03 -20.53 12.72
N VAL A 146 -1.24 -20.99 13.08
CA VAL A 146 -2.44 -20.14 13.12
C VAL A 146 -2.28 -18.99 14.12
N VAL A 147 -1.73 -19.27 15.31
CA VAL A 147 -1.48 -18.22 16.33
C VAL A 147 -0.39 -17.26 15.86
N ALA A 148 0.68 -17.75 15.22
CA ALA A 148 1.73 -16.90 14.66
C ALA A 148 1.20 -16.01 13.52
N GLU A 149 0.32 -16.53 12.67
CA GLU A 149 -0.32 -15.78 11.60
C GLU A 149 -1.30 -14.73 12.15
N ALA A 150 -2.12 -15.09 13.15
CA ALA A 150 -2.97 -14.14 13.84
C ALA A 150 -2.17 -13.01 14.51
N ALA A 151 -1.01 -13.33 15.11
CA ALA A 151 -0.11 -12.33 15.69
C ALA A 151 0.53 -11.42 14.63
N ARG A 152 0.88 -11.95 13.44
CA ARG A 152 1.35 -11.15 12.29
C ARG A 152 0.24 -10.22 11.80
N ASN A 153 -0.97 -10.74 11.63
CA ASN A 153 -2.13 -9.97 11.18
C ASN A 153 -2.55 -8.90 12.19
N GLN A 154 -2.45 -9.18 13.49
CA GLN A 154 -2.68 -8.18 14.53
C GLN A 154 -1.59 -7.11 14.55
N ARG A 155 -0.31 -7.47 14.36
CA ARG A 155 0.77 -6.48 14.20
C ARG A 155 0.55 -5.61 12.98
N TYR A 156 0.14 -6.19 11.86
CA TYR A 156 -0.29 -5.41 10.71
C TYR A 156 -1.45 -4.51 11.11
N ALA A 157 -2.55 -5.04 11.64
CA ALA A 157 -3.70 -4.25 12.05
C ALA A 157 -3.35 -3.12 13.04
N ASP A 158 -2.43 -3.32 13.98
CA ASP A 158 -1.97 -2.30 14.94
C ASP A 158 -1.05 -1.27 14.28
N CYS A 159 -0.19 -1.70 13.33
CA CYS A 159 0.52 -0.79 12.42
C CYS A 159 -0.46 0.00 11.55
N TYR A 160 -1.61 -0.59 11.23
CA TYR A 160 -2.67 0.04 10.46
C TYR A 160 -3.67 0.86 11.32
N ALA A 161 -3.78 0.61 12.62
CA ALA A 161 -4.74 1.26 13.51
C ALA A 161 -4.19 2.55 14.14
N LYS A 162 -2.86 2.75 14.10
CA LYS A 162 -2.24 4.02 14.47
C LYS A 162 -2.39 5.01 13.32
N GLU A 163 -3.52 5.71 13.33
CA GLU A 163 -3.80 6.93 12.55
C GLU A 163 -3.37 6.83 11.08
N PHE A 164 -4.11 6.04 10.27
CA PHE A 164 -4.03 6.33 8.85
C PHE A 164 -4.48 7.77 8.64
N PRO A 165 -3.68 8.58 7.96
CA PRO A 165 -4.16 9.85 7.46
C PRO A 165 -5.46 9.61 6.68
N THR A 166 -6.56 10.13 7.21
CA THR A 166 -7.91 9.93 6.66
C THR A 166 -8.21 10.93 5.55
N THR A 167 -7.39 11.98 5.45
CA THR A 167 -7.48 12.98 4.41
C THR A 167 -6.24 12.95 3.52
N CYS A 168 -6.41 13.35 2.26
CA CYS A 168 -5.30 13.52 1.31
C CYS A 168 -4.22 14.46 1.88
N HIS A 169 -4.61 15.52 2.60
CA HIS A 169 -3.66 16.44 3.25
C HIS A 169 -2.76 15.74 4.28
N GLU A 170 -3.35 14.91 5.14
CA GLU A 170 -2.60 14.15 6.14
C GLU A 170 -1.72 13.09 5.47
N MET A 171 -2.18 12.47 4.37
CA MET A 171 -1.42 11.46 3.61
C MET A 171 -0.18 12.11 3.02
N LEU A 172 -0.35 13.23 2.32
CA LEU A 172 0.75 14.01 1.75
C LEU A 172 1.66 14.55 2.85
N GLY A 173 1.11 14.95 4.00
CA GLY A 173 1.85 15.38 5.18
C GLY A 173 2.74 14.26 5.74
N ARG A 174 2.20 13.04 5.83
CA ARG A 174 2.94 11.85 6.25
C ARG A 174 4.01 11.46 5.23
N CYS A 175 3.67 11.34 3.95
CA CYS A 175 4.65 11.07 2.89
C CYS A 175 5.76 12.14 2.87
N ARG A 176 5.43 13.41 3.14
CA ARG A 176 6.43 14.49 3.26
C ARG A 176 7.33 14.29 4.48
N LYS A 177 6.81 13.82 5.62
CA LYS A 177 7.61 13.52 6.82
C LYS A 177 8.46 12.27 6.64
N ASP A 178 7.91 11.21 6.08
CA ASP A 178 8.62 9.95 5.85
C ASP A 178 9.76 10.12 4.84
N ARG A 179 9.60 11.02 3.87
CA ARG A 179 10.65 11.42 2.93
C ARG A 179 11.67 12.41 3.51
N LYS A 180 11.54 12.87 4.76
CA LYS A 180 12.57 13.74 5.40
C LYS A 180 13.67 12.88 6.02
N LYS A 181 14.48 12.23 5.18
CA LYS A 181 15.74 11.59 5.61
C LYS A 181 16.76 12.60 6.14
N TYR A 182 16.78 13.79 5.53
CA TYR A 182 17.67 14.89 5.87
C TYR A 182 16.89 16.08 6.43
N ARG A 183 17.58 16.96 7.19
CA ARG A 183 17.00 18.21 7.72
C ARG A 183 16.52 19.14 6.61
N GLU A 184 15.56 20.01 6.93
CA GLU A 184 15.07 21.00 5.98
C GLU A 184 16.20 21.91 5.44
N PRO A 185 16.12 22.36 4.18
CA PRO A 185 17.10 23.28 3.63
C PRO A 185 17.24 24.52 4.50
N HIS A 186 18.46 24.84 4.92
CA HIS A 186 18.73 26.07 5.66
C HIS A 186 18.42 27.28 4.78
N ALA A 187 17.88 28.36 5.35
CA ALA A 187 17.51 29.58 4.61
C ALA A 187 18.69 30.28 3.90
N ARG A 188 19.92 29.90 4.23
CA ARG A 188 21.16 30.42 3.60
C ARG A 188 21.58 29.62 2.36
N LEU A 189 20.94 28.49 2.07
CA LEU A 189 21.23 27.74 0.85
C LEU A 189 20.70 28.50 -0.36
N HIS A 190 21.49 28.49 -1.44
CA HIS A 190 21.01 29.00 -2.71
C HIS A 190 19.84 28.15 -3.22
N ARG A 191 18.94 28.74 -4.02
CA ARG A 191 17.74 28.06 -4.52
C ARG A 191 18.06 26.72 -5.21
N SER A 192 19.14 26.67 -6.00
CA SER A 192 19.59 25.44 -6.66
C SER A 192 19.98 24.35 -5.65
N GLN A 193 20.79 24.68 -4.66
CA GLN A 193 21.21 23.74 -3.61
C GLN A 193 20.03 23.24 -2.78
N ALA A 194 19.03 24.10 -2.53
CA ALA A 194 17.81 23.71 -1.83
C ALA A 194 16.95 22.73 -2.66
N VAL A 195 16.95 22.84 -3.99
CA VAL A 195 16.30 21.88 -4.88
C VAL A 195 17.04 20.54 -4.85
N ASP A 196 18.37 20.57 -4.94
CA ASP A 196 19.21 19.36 -4.88
C ASP A 196 19.01 18.60 -3.56
N LEU A 197 19.01 19.32 -2.43
CA LEU A 197 18.77 18.73 -1.12
C LEU A 197 17.37 18.12 -1.01
N ARG A 198 16.34 18.74 -1.61
CA ARG A 198 15.00 18.13 -1.67
C ARG A 198 15.00 16.85 -2.50
N GLY A 199 15.70 16.83 -3.64
CA GLY A 199 15.87 15.62 -4.44
C GLY A 199 16.54 14.50 -3.64
N LEU A 200 17.55 14.82 -2.83
CA LEU A 200 18.22 13.85 -1.94
C LEU A 200 17.28 13.35 -0.84
N GLN A 201 16.46 14.24 -0.26
CA GLN A 201 15.45 13.87 0.74
C GLN A 201 14.44 12.87 0.17
N SER A 202 13.89 13.14 -1.02
CA SER A 202 12.89 12.27 -1.66
C SER A 202 13.46 11.09 -2.43
N GLU A 203 14.78 10.87 -2.39
CA GLU A 203 15.48 9.85 -3.19
C GLU A 203 15.18 9.96 -4.71
N THR A 204 14.86 11.17 -5.17
CA THR A 204 14.63 11.50 -6.59
C THR A 204 15.79 12.28 -7.20
N PHE A 205 16.89 12.45 -6.45
CA PHE A 205 18.08 13.11 -6.98
C PHE A 205 18.65 12.28 -8.12
N THR A 206 18.97 12.96 -9.22
CA THR A 206 19.45 12.31 -10.44
C THR A 206 20.81 11.67 -10.20
N ASN A 207 20.83 10.35 -10.03
CA ASN A 207 22.06 9.59 -9.88
C ASN A 207 22.63 9.25 -11.27
N PRO A 208 23.88 9.66 -11.59
CA PRO A 208 24.55 9.29 -12.84
C PRO A 208 24.56 7.79 -13.12
N TYR A 209 24.62 6.95 -12.08
CA TYR A 209 24.52 5.50 -12.22
C TYR A 209 23.16 5.05 -12.76
N HIS A 210 22.07 5.62 -12.24
CA HIS A 210 20.72 5.31 -12.72
C HIS A 210 20.52 5.81 -14.15
N LEU A 211 21.03 7.01 -14.47
CA LEU A 211 20.97 7.54 -15.83
C LEU A 211 21.75 6.68 -16.83
N HIS A 212 22.95 6.21 -16.48
CA HIS A 212 23.72 5.29 -17.32
C HIS A 212 22.96 3.98 -17.58
N ARG A 213 22.32 3.43 -16.54
CA ARG A 213 21.52 2.21 -16.66
C ARG A 213 20.31 2.38 -17.58
N LEU A 214 19.64 3.53 -17.54
CA LEU A 214 18.46 3.82 -18.36
C LEU A 214 18.80 4.25 -19.80
N TRP A 215 19.85 5.08 -19.95
CA TRP A 215 20.24 5.69 -21.22
C TRP A 215 21.77 5.67 -21.41
N PRO A 216 22.39 4.50 -21.64
CA PRO A 216 23.84 4.36 -21.71
C PRO A 216 24.46 5.14 -22.87
N ALA A 217 23.74 5.34 -23.98
CA ALA A 217 24.23 6.13 -25.12
C ALA A 217 24.43 7.62 -24.77
N LEU A 218 23.54 8.20 -23.95
CA LEU A 218 23.64 9.61 -23.51
C LEU A 218 24.53 9.78 -22.28
N HIS A 219 24.58 8.75 -21.43
CA HIS A 219 25.36 8.72 -20.20
C HIS A 219 26.34 7.56 -20.23
N PRO A 220 27.45 7.61 -20.99
CA PRO A 220 28.31 6.45 -21.24
C PRO A 220 29.09 5.94 -20.02
N SER A 221 29.20 6.75 -18.96
CA SER A 221 29.84 6.34 -17.72
C SER A 221 28.83 6.36 -16.57
N PRO A 222 28.79 5.30 -15.73
CA PRO A 222 28.02 5.32 -14.48
C PRO A 222 28.65 6.22 -13.42
N GLY A 223 29.88 6.67 -13.64
CA GLY A 223 30.61 7.57 -12.74
C GLY A 223 30.05 8.99 -12.78
N CYS A 224 29.96 9.63 -11.62
CA CYS A 224 29.74 11.06 -11.56
C CYS A 224 30.96 11.78 -12.16
N ARG A 225 30.73 12.73 -13.08
CA ARG A 225 31.83 13.49 -13.72
C ARG A 225 32.60 14.37 -12.74
N TRP A 226 31.97 14.74 -11.63
CA TRP A 226 32.54 15.65 -10.62
C TRP A 226 33.22 14.94 -9.46
N CYS A 227 32.89 13.67 -9.19
CA CYS A 227 33.60 12.90 -8.16
C CYS A 227 34.43 11.80 -8.82
N GLU A 228 35.72 11.76 -8.50
CA GLU A 228 36.65 10.79 -9.08
C GLU A 228 36.35 9.32 -8.70
N HIS A 229 35.35 9.09 -7.83
CA HIS A 229 34.88 7.77 -7.41
C HIS A 229 34.45 6.86 -8.57
N GLY A 230 34.09 7.42 -9.74
CA GLY A 230 33.76 6.63 -10.94
C GLY A 230 34.97 6.14 -11.75
N ARG A 231 36.13 6.80 -11.67
CA ARG A 231 37.31 6.42 -12.48
C ARG A 231 38.02 5.19 -11.92
N LEU A 232 37.97 4.99 -10.60
CA LEU A 232 38.66 3.88 -9.94
C LEU A 232 37.93 2.52 -10.09
N ALA A 233 36.61 2.53 -10.29
CA ALA A 233 35.85 1.30 -10.50
C ALA A 233 36.07 0.70 -11.90
N SER A 234 36.12 1.54 -12.94
CA SER A 234 36.37 1.09 -14.33
C SER A 234 37.80 0.57 -14.54
N LEU A 235 38.78 1.07 -13.78
CA LEU A 235 40.17 0.59 -13.82
C LEU A 235 40.35 -0.80 -13.19
N LYS A 236 39.46 -1.23 -12.28
CA LYS A 236 39.54 -2.56 -11.66
C LYS A 236 38.96 -3.66 -12.54
N MET A 237 37.99 -3.36 -13.41
CA MET A 237 37.41 -4.36 -14.32
C MET A 237 38.21 -4.57 -15.62
N ALA A 238 39.11 -3.65 -15.99
CA ALA A 238 39.97 -3.80 -17.17
C ALA A 238 41.30 -4.56 -16.88
N ARG A 239 41.49 -5.08 -15.66
CA ARG A 239 42.69 -5.81 -15.24
C ARG A 239 42.40 -7.26 -14.82
N SER A 240 41.21 -7.76 -15.10
CA SER A 240 40.79 -9.17 -14.91
C SER A 240 40.59 -9.79 -16.28
#